data_AF-A0A3A9DX81-F1
#
_entry.id   AF-A0A3A9DX81-F1
#
_cell.length_a   1.000
_cell.length_b   1.000
_cell.length_c   1.000
_cell.angle_alpha   90.00
_cell.angle_beta   90.00
_cell.angle_gamma   90.00
#
_symmetry.space_group_name_H-M   'P 1'
#
loop_
_entity.id
_entity.type
_entity.pdbx_description
1 polymer ?
#
loop_
_entity_poly.entity_id
_entity_poly.type
_entity_poly.pdbx_seq_one_letter_code
_entity_poly.pdbx_strand_id
1 'polypeptide(L)'
;MNTSMGYHTFAFFQKMNEEEFSIVTGDFILYAKKNKYMKRFPVKDRKGRIKAWEYTYENKKGIRWLLMSSQGENGFSIKGVMAVINPKALIEDNYITAVREEDFGLVERIFNNEATNISPIILELGLCSLNRVDPCLNIDLQELGMPCSPEQMIALIKKGNIPASYKEREEYDAKKRRKVTDKNSFYLTNKSSVINFYWKYPQQKRKHPNYLHREDSRYVIRFEVQCGYLKLYAMSKGKKKESKLYKRDEGISMDELFKRIEANEIYHPSIPMDVVLTDRILEEVVQKYFYKVIRKGDYLTLDDARDIVLSYHFRRDKEERMIYALESVKEYHGIAGAKSKLYGPDLNDFKRSLKDLDDILVNPVTIPRRWNIKHISNPLSAYYDSIYAEQLIPGQEYWAGRHIDEILSK
;
A
#
# COMPACT_ATOMS: atom_id res chain seq x y z
N MET A 1 11.67 -14.83 -6.20
CA MET A 1 11.82 -13.45 -6.68
C MET A 1 11.22 -12.52 -5.65
N ASN A 2 11.88 -11.40 -5.39
CA ASN A 2 11.42 -10.35 -4.48
C ASN A 2 10.42 -9.41 -5.14
N THR A 3 10.53 -9.25 -6.46
CA THR A 3 9.58 -8.54 -7.32
C THR A 3 8.23 -9.24 -7.24
N SER A 4 7.22 -8.53 -6.73
CA SER A 4 5.90 -9.11 -6.45
C SER A 4 4.86 -8.02 -6.21
N MET A 5 3.63 -8.22 -6.69
CA MET A 5 2.46 -7.41 -6.34
C MET A 5 1.44 -8.23 -5.57
N GLY A 6 0.67 -7.56 -4.70
CA GLY A 6 -0.37 -8.19 -3.90
C GLY A 6 -0.68 -7.33 -2.68
N TYR A 7 -0.71 -7.94 -1.50
CA TYR A 7 -0.86 -7.21 -0.23
C TYR A 7 0.10 -7.75 0.84
N HIS A 8 0.48 -6.87 1.77
CA HIS A 8 1.47 -7.22 2.80
C HIS A 8 0.86 -7.39 4.20
N THR A 9 -0.20 -6.66 4.49
CA THR A 9 -0.83 -6.71 5.81
C THR A 9 -2.31 -6.38 5.67
N PHE A 10 -3.12 -7.05 6.46
CA PHE A 10 -4.51 -6.67 6.64
C PHE A 10 -4.92 -6.77 8.10
N ALA A 11 -6.04 -6.13 8.44
CA ALA A 11 -6.57 -6.17 9.79
C ALA A 11 -8.08 -6.11 9.80
N PHE A 12 -8.67 -6.69 10.84
CA PHE A 12 -10.08 -6.58 11.13
C PHE A 12 -10.32 -6.42 12.63
N PHE A 13 -11.51 -5.98 12.99
CA PHE A 13 -11.96 -5.81 14.37
C PHE A 13 -13.29 -6.52 14.56
N GLN A 14 -13.31 -7.51 15.44
CA GLN A 14 -14.53 -8.14 15.93
C GLN A 14 -14.98 -7.41 17.18
N LYS A 15 -16.12 -6.72 17.07
CA LYS A 15 -16.80 -6.11 18.23
C LYS A 15 -17.41 -7.22 19.09
N MET A 16 -17.35 -7.05 20.40
CA MET A 16 -17.88 -8.00 21.39
C MET A 16 -18.71 -7.25 22.44
N ASN A 17 -19.66 -7.95 23.05
CA ASN A 17 -20.33 -7.48 24.25
C ASN A 17 -19.43 -7.66 25.50
N GLU A 18 -19.92 -7.24 26.67
CA GLU A 18 -19.15 -7.28 27.93
C GLU A 18 -18.74 -8.71 28.33
N GLU A 19 -19.70 -9.64 28.25
CA GLU A 19 -19.53 -11.03 28.67
C GLU A 19 -18.57 -11.76 27.75
N GLU A 20 -18.80 -11.68 26.44
CA GLU A 20 -17.90 -12.22 25.40
C GLU A 20 -16.48 -11.69 25.57
N PHE A 21 -16.32 -10.37 25.74
CA PHE A 21 -15.01 -9.77 25.89
C PHE A 21 -14.31 -10.22 27.17
N SER A 22 -15.05 -10.42 28.27
CA SER A 22 -14.51 -10.95 29.52
C SER A 22 -14.00 -12.37 29.36
N ILE A 23 -14.81 -13.25 28.73
CA ILE A 23 -14.44 -14.64 28.44
C ILE A 23 -13.19 -14.69 27.54
N VAL A 24 -13.22 -14.00 26.40
CA VAL A 24 -12.09 -13.92 25.46
C VAL A 24 -10.83 -13.39 26.15
N THR A 25 -10.95 -12.40 27.03
CA THR A 25 -9.80 -11.90 27.79
C THR A 25 -9.21 -12.99 28.70
N GLY A 26 -10.05 -13.77 29.39
CA GLY A 26 -9.63 -14.91 30.19
C GLY A 26 -8.93 -15.97 29.35
N ASP A 27 -9.50 -16.31 28.21
CA ASP A 27 -8.99 -17.31 27.28
C ASP A 27 -7.62 -16.92 26.71
N PHE A 28 -7.43 -15.67 26.29
CA PHE A 28 -6.11 -15.16 25.87
C PHE A 28 -5.07 -15.26 26.98
N ILE A 29 -5.45 -14.98 28.23
CA ILE A 29 -4.54 -15.10 29.38
C ILE A 29 -4.16 -16.56 29.63
N LEU A 30 -5.13 -17.48 29.59
CA LEU A 30 -4.90 -18.91 29.78
C LEU A 30 -4.04 -19.48 28.65
N TYR A 31 -4.35 -19.14 27.40
CA TYR A 31 -3.59 -19.57 26.24
C TYR A 31 -2.16 -19.04 26.28
N ALA A 32 -1.94 -17.75 26.60
CA ALA A 32 -0.59 -17.19 26.72
C ALA A 32 0.22 -17.80 27.88
N LYS A 33 -0.42 -18.24 28.97
CA LYS A 33 0.25 -18.98 30.06
C LYS A 33 0.73 -20.36 29.60
N LYS A 34 -0.06 -21.06 28.78
CA LYS A 34 0.27 -22.39 28.23
C LYS A 34 1.25 -22.31 27.07
N ASN A 35 1.15 -21.27 26.25
CA ASN A 35 1.99 -21.06 25.07
C ASN A 35 3.17 -20.13 25.41
N LYS A 36 4.31 -20.73 25.75
CA LYS A 36 5.54 -20.01 26.13
C LYS A 36 6.01 -18.96 25.11
N TYR A 37 5.64 -19.14 23.84
CA TYR A 37 6.01 -18.24 22.75
C TYR A 37 5.09 -17.02 22.64
N MET A 38 3.91 -17.01 23.26
CA MET A 38 3.02 -15.85 23.20
C MET A 38 3.31 -14.91 24.36
N LYS A 39 3.52 -13.63 24.05
CA LYS A 39 3.79 -12.57 25.03
C LYS A 39 2.70 -11.52 25.00
N ARG A 40 2.41 -10.99 26.19
CA ARG A 40 1.40 -9.98 26.45
C ARG A 40 2.06 -8.66 26.84
N PHE A 41 1.65 -7.57 26.21
CA PHE A 41 2.16 -6.22 26.45
C PHE A 41 1.01 -5.23 26.67
N PRO A 42 1.10 -4.33 27.68
CA PRO A 42 0.11 -3.28 27.85
C PRO A 42 0.30 -2.18 26.80
N VAL A 43 -0.77 -1.82 26.09
CA VAL A 43 -0.77 -0.69 25.17
C VAL A 43 -1.32 0.52 25.90
N LYS A 44 -0.52 1.58 26.02
CA LYS A 44 -0.85 2.79 26.79
C LYS A 44 -1.21 3.98 25.89
N ASP A 45 -2.10 4.84 26.36
CA ASP A 45 -2.39 6.14 25.76
C ASP A 45 -1.28 7.18 26.08
N ARG A 46 -1.44 8.42 25.58
CA ARG A 46 -0.49 9.51 25.86
C ARG A 46 -0.42 9.90 27.34
N LYS A 47 -1.45 9.56 28.12
CA LYS A 47 -1.54 9.80 29.57
C LYS A 47 -1.06 8.59 30.39
N GLY A 48 -0.53 7.55 29.74
CA GLY A 48 -0.03 6.34 30.39
C GLY A 48 -1.11 5.32 30.78
N ARG A 49 -2.38 5.56 30.47
CA ARG A 49 -3.50 4.66 30.79
C ARG A 49 -3.52 3.49 29.82
N ILE A 50 -3.74 2.28 30.33
CA ILE A 50 -3.86 1.08 29.48
C ILE A 50 -5.17 1.17 28.71
N LYS A 51 -5.07 1.13 27.37
CA LYS A 51 -6.21 1.19 26.43
C LYS A 51 -6.45 -0.12 25.70
N ALA A 52 -5.44 -1.00 25.67
CA ALA A 52 -5.53 -2.33 25.08
C ALA A 52 -4.44 -3.23 25.64
N TRP A 53 -4.58 -4.53 25.41
CA TRP A 53 -3.54 -5.52 25.61
C TRP A 53 -3.13 -6.11 24.27
N GLU A 54 -1.86 -6.00 23.93
CA GLU A 54 -1.29 -6.57 22.71
C GLU A 54 -0.72 -7.95 23.03
N TYR A 55 -1.04 -8.94 22.19
CA TYR A 55 -0.46 -10.26 22.23
C TYR A 55 0.29 -10.55 20.93
N THR A 56 1.55 -10.96 21.05
CA THR A 56 2.44 -11.29 19.92
C THR A 56 3.19 -12.58 20.21
N TYR A 57 3.71 -13.23 19.17
CA TYR A 57 4.50 -14.46 19.30
C TYR A 57 6.00 -14.13 19.20
N GLU A 58 6.84 -14.73 20.04
CA GLU A 58 8.31 -14.58 20.01
C GLU A 58 8.89 -15.07 18.68
N ASN A 59 8.36 -16.18 18.16
CA ASN A 59 8.69 -16.73 16.83
C ASN A 59 7.81 -16.11 15.73
N LYS A 60 7.05 -15.06 16.06
CA LYS A 60 6.37 -14.15 15.14
C LYS A 60 5.60 -14.85 14.02
N LYS A 61 4.55 -15.58 14.42
CA LYS A 61 3.56 -16.28 13.57
C LYS A 61 2.82 -15.39 12.54
N GLY A 62 3.25 -14.16 12.22
CA GLY A 62 2.52 -13.27 11.32
C GLY A 62 1.18 -12.72 11.83
N ILE A 63 0.69 -13.13 13.01
CA ILE A 63 -0.52 -12.58 13.63
C ILE A 63 -0.17 -11.80 14.89
N ARG A 64 -0.85 -10.66 15.05
CA ARG A 64 -0.84 -9.84 16.25
C ARG A 64 -2.25 -9.53 16.69
N TRP A 65 -2.54 -9.75 17.95
CA TRP A 65 -3.85 -9.55 18.55
C TRP A 65 -3.84 -8.32 19.46
N LEU A 66 -4.87 -7.48 19.38
CA LEU A 66 -5.09 -6.39 20.32
C LEU A 66 -6.48 -6.54 20.93
N LEU A 67 -6.53 -6.80 22.23
CA LEU A 67 -7.78 -6.76 23.00
C LEU A 67 -8.01 -5.32 23.42
N MET A 68 -9.03 -4.71 22.83
CA MET A 68 -9.30 -3.29 22.99
C MET A 68 -10.51 -3.10 23.90
N SER A 69 -10.38 -2.19 24.86
CA SER A 69 -11.48 -1.72 25.69
C SER A 69 -11.32 -0.22 25.82
N SER A 70 -12.05 0.52 25.00
CA SER A 70 -11.97 1.98 24.99
C SER A 70 -13.35 2.58 25.19
N GLN A 71 -13.43 3.55 26.10
CA GLN A 71 -14.63 4.36 26.29
C GLN A 71 -14.38 5.75 25.67
N GLY A 72 -15.26 6.16 24.78
CA GLY A 72 -15.28 7.51 24.23
C GLY A 72 -15.72 8.53 25.28
N GLU A 73 -15.40 9.81 25.04
CA GLU A 73 -15.80 10.92 25.93
C GLU A 73 -17.33 11.05 26.05
N ASN A 74 -18.06 10.57 25.04
CA ASN A 74 -19.53 10.48 25.01
C ASN A 74 -20.09 9.25 25.75
N GLY A 75 -19.26 8.51 26.49
CA GLY A 75 -19.66 7.31 27.24
C GLY A 75 -19.76 6.03 26.40
N PHE A 76 -19.66 6.09 25.06
CA PHE A 76 -19.75 4.92 24.21
C PHE A 76 -18.52 4.02 24.39
N SER A 77 -18.72 2.77 24.78
CA SER A 77 -17.63 1.80 24.93
C SER A 77 -17.53 0.88 23.71
N ILE A 78 -16.31 0.68 23.24
CA ILE A 78 -15.97 -0.30 22.21
C ILE A 78 -15.08 -1.34 22.87
N LYS A 79 -15.56 -2.59 22.84
CA LYS A 79 -14.85 -3.77 23.32
C LYS A 79 -14.76 -4.79 22.19
N GLY A 80 -13.64 -5.50 22.13
CA GLY A 80 -13.43 -6.49 21.09
C GLY A 80 -11.97 -6.81 20.82
N VAL A 81 -11.75 -7.66 19.83
CA VAL A 81 -10.43 -8.10 19.40
C VAL A 81 -10.11 -7.56 18.01
N MET A 82 -8.96 -6.93 17.87
CA MET A 82 -8.37 -6.59 16.57
C MET A 82 -7.30 -7.62 16.24
N ALA A 83 -7.39 -8.23 15.05
CA ALA A 83 -6.32 -9.04 14.49
C ALA A 83 -5.60 -8.22 13.41
N VAL A 84 -4.28 -8.17 13.48
CA VAL A 84 -3.40 -7.61 12.44
C VAL A 84 -2.55 -8.75 11.91
N ILE A 85 -2.67 -9.03 10.62
CA ILE A 85 -2.12 -10.22 9.98
C ILE A 85 -1.16 -9.79 8.88
N ASN A 86 0.08 -10.26 8.96
CA ASN A 86 1.02 -10.32 7.85
C ASN A 86 0.93 -11.73 7.25
N PRO A 87 0.31 -11.89 6.06
CA PRO A 87 -0.01 -13.21 5.53
C PRO A 87 1.21 -14.04 5.16
N LYS A 88 2.21 -13.45 4.49
CA LYS A 88 3.44 -14.19 4.13
C LYS A 88 4.24 -14.62 5.36
N ALA A 89 4.27 -13.79 6.40
CA ALA A 89 4.88 -14.17 7.67
C ALA A 89 4.09 -15.26 8.40
N LEU A 90 2.76 -15.31 8.25
CA LEU A 90 1.91 -16.34 8.83
C LEU A 90 2.11 -17.69 8.15
N ILE A 91 2.33 -17.72 6.83
CA ILE A 91 2.48 -18.95 6.07
C ILE A 91 3.92 -19.49 6.15
N GLU A 92 4.93 -18.64 5.93
CA GLU A 92 6.31 -19.08 5.67
C GLU A 92 7.39 -18.24 6.39
N ASP A 93 7.02 -17.42 7.39
CA ASP A 93 7.93 -16.48 8.08
C ASP A 93 8.68 -15.51 7.13
N ASN A 94 8.13 -15.26 5.94
CA ASN A 94 8.67 -14.33 4.95
C ASN A 94 8.01 -12.95 5.06
N TYR A 95 8.81 -11.88 5.25
CA TYR A 95 8.32 -10.50 5.37
C TYR A 95 8.61 -9.60 4.16
N ILE A 96 9.23 -10.16 3.11
CA ILE A 96 9.69 -9.39 1.95
C ILE A 96 8.65 -9.45 0.85
N THR A 97 8.18 -10.62 0.44
CA THR A 97 7.26 -10.76 -0.68
C THR A 97 5.83 -10.34 -0.32
N ALA A 98 5.05 -10.00 -1.33
CA ALA A 98 3.62 -9.77 -1.20
C ALA A 98 2.86 -11.12 -1.27
N VAL A 99 1.70 -11.19 -0.61
CA VAL A 99 0.79 -12.32 -0.72
C VAL A 99 -0.21 -12.09 -1.86
N ARG A 100 -0.62 -13.17 -2.54
CA ARG A 100 -1.60 -13.13 -3.65
C ARG A 100 -2.96 -13.68 -3.24
N GLU A 101 -3.95 -13.53 -4.11
CA GLU A 101 -5.30 -14.09 -3.89
C GLU A 101 -5.28 -15.61 -3.63
N GLU A 102 -4.45 -16.36 -4.36
CA GLU A 102 -4.35 -17.83 -4.24
C GLU A 102 -3.91 -18.32 -2.85
N ASP A 103 -3.13 -17.50 -2.14
CA ASP A 103 -2.65 -17.81 -0.78
C ASP A 103 -3.77 -17.63 0.28
N PHE A 104 -4.87 -16.92 -0.03
CA PHE A 104 -5.86 -16.51 0.98
C PHE A 104 -6.51 -17.70 1.69
N GLY A 105 -6.78 -18.80 0.99
CA GLY A 105 -7.36 -20.00 1.61
C GLY A 105 -6.42 -20.64 2.65
N LEU A 106 -5.11 -20.56 2.44
CA LEU A 106 -4.11 -21.04 3.39
C LEU A 106 -4.04 -20.13 4.63
N VAL A 107 -4.07 -18.81 4.41
CA VAL A 107 -4.12 -17.79 5.47
C VAL A 107 -5.34 -18.01 6.36
N GLU A 108 -6.53 -18.17 5.76
CA GLU A 108 -7.78 -18.43 6.46
C GLU A 108 -7.70 -19.68 7.33
N ARG A 109 -7.20 -20.79 6.77
CA ARG A 109 -7.04 -22.04 7.52
C ARG A 109 -6.13 -21.90 8.74
N ILE A 110 -4.95 -21.28 8.56
CA ILE A 110 -3.99 -21.12 9.67
C ILE A 110 -4.57 -20.17 10.73
N PHE A 111 -5.20 -19.07 10.30
CA PHE A 111 -5.84 -18.12 11.20
C PHE A 111 -6.95 -18.79 12.03
N ASN A 112 -7.88 -19.49 11.38
CA ASN A 112 -9.03 -20.12 12.04
C ASN A 112 -8.56 -21.12 13.10
N ASN A 113 -7.57 -21.96 12.77
CA ASN A 113 -6.99 -22.91 13.72
C ASN A 113 -6.40 -22.19 14.95
N GLU A 114 -5.66 -21.09 14.76
CA GLU A 114 -5.10 -20.34 15.88
C GLU A 114 -6.20 -19.64 16.70
N ALA A 115 -7.20 -19.06 16.04
CA ALA A 115 -8.34 -18.41 16.68
C ALA A 115 -9.11 -19.40 17.57
N THR A 116 -9.47 -20.58 17.06
CA THR A 116 -10.16 -21.65 17.80
C THR A 116 -9.32 -22.16 18.98
N ASN A 117 -8.00 -22.28 18.82
CA ASN A 117 -7.11 -22.69 19.90
C ASN A 117 -7.02 -21.66 21.03
N ILE A 118 -7.25 -20.38 20.73
CA ILE A 118 -7.32 -19.32 21.72
C ILE A 118 -8.70 -19.31 22.39
N SER A 119 -9.76 -19.14 21.60
CA SER A 119 -11.13 -19.00 22.11
C SER A 119 -12.16 -19.33 21.02
N PRO A 120 -13.21 -20.12 21.34
CA PRO A 120 -14.28 -20.43 20.38
C PRO A 120 -15.16 -19.22 20.02
N ILE A 121 -15.09 -18.11 20.78
CA ILE A 121 -15.85 -16.87 20.52
C ILE A 121 -15.21 -16.03 19.39
N ILE A 122 -13.93 -16.27 19.06
CA ILE A 122 -13.27 -15.53 17.97
C ILE A 122 -13.82 -16.05 16.63
N LEU A 123 -14.32 -15.14 15.80
CA LEU A 123 -14.89 -15.49 14.50
C LEU A 123 -13.83 -16.07 13.56
N GLU A 124 -14.28 -16.99 12.71
CA GLU A 124 -13.53 -17.40 11.53
C GLU A 124 -13.27 -16.20 10.60
N LEU A 125 -12.16 -16.25 9.87
CA LEU A 125 -11.65 -15.14 9.07
C LEU A 125 -12.68 -14.63 8.05
N GLY A 126 -13.30 -15.54 7.29
CA GLY A 126 -14.29 -15.19 6.28
C GLY A 126 -15.50 -14.42 6.84
N LEU A 127 -15.88 -14.66 8.10
CA LEU A 127 -17.02 -14.00 8.75
C LEU A 127 -16.68 -12.58 9.23
N CYS A 128 -15.41 -12.18 9.17
CA CYS A 128 -14.94 -10.89 9.65
C CYS A 128 -15.04 -9.79 8.59
N SER A 129 -15.34 -8.56 9.03
CA SER A 129 -15.29 -7.37 8.16
C SER A 129 -13.89 -6.79 8.13
N LEU A 130 -13.33 -6.59 6.93
CA LEU A 130 -12.00 -5.99 6.76
C LEU A 130 -11.97 -4.52 7.22
N ASN A 131 -11.04 -4.15 8.10
CA ASN A 131 -10.85 -2.77 8.58
C ASN A 131 -9.69 -2.06 7.89
N ARG A 132 -8.68 -2.82 7.44
CA ARG A 132 -7.49 -2.33 6.76
C ARG A 132 -6.92 -3.39 5.83
N VAL A 133 -6.40 -2.97 4.68
CA VAL A 133 -5.47 -3.74 3.85
C VAL A 133 -4.39 -2.81 3.30
N ASP A 134 -3.20 -3.37 3.12
CA ASP A 134 -2.03 -2.69 2.57
C ASP A 134 -1.64 -3.36 1.25
N PRO A 135 -2.31 -3.04 0.11
CA PRO A 135 -1.87 -3.48 -1.20
C PRO A 135 -0.49 -2.88 -1.48
N CYS A 136 0.38 -3.68 -2.09
CA CYS A 136 1.77 -3.31 -2.26
C CYS A 136 2.36 -3.87 -3.54
N LEU A 137 3.42 -3.21 -3.99
CA LEU A 137 4.30 -3.63 -5.06
C LEU A 137 5.73 -3.57 -4.53
N ASN A 138 6.44 -4.69 -4.60
CA ASN A 138 7.88 -4.75 -4.41
C ASN A 138 8.56 -4.64 -5.76
N ILE A 139 9.48 -3.68 -5.86
CA ILE A 139 10.33 -3.43 -7.03
C ILE A 139 11.74 -3.81 -6.59
N ASP A 140 12.20 -4.99 -6.98
CA ASP A 140 13.61 -5.33 -6.82
C ASP A 140 14.39 -4.76 -8.00
N LEU A 141 15.17 -3.71 -7.75
CA LEU A 141 15.91 -3.00 -8.79
C LEU A 141 16.90 -3.91 -9.52
N GLN A 142 17.43 -4.93 -8.84
CA GLN A 142 18.37 -5.87 -9.44
C GLN A 142 17.64 -6.88 -10.33
N GLU A 143 16.54 -7.47 -9.86
CA GLU A 143 15.76 -8.43 -10.65
C GLU A 143 15.17 -7.78 -11.91
N LEU A 144 14.78 -6.50 -11.82
CA LEU A 144 14.25 -5.74 -12.95
C LEU A 144 15.32 -5.08 -13.83
N GLY A 145 16.61 -5.33 -13.57
CA GLY A 145 17.71 -4.77 -14.36
C GLY A 145 17.79 -3.24 -14.37
N MET A 146 17.26 -2.57 -13.33
CA MET A 146 17.22 -1.11 -13.29
C MET A 146 18.60 -0.53 -13.00
N PRO A 147 19.13 0.40 -13.83
CA PRO A 147 20.52 0.85 -13.76
C PRO A 147 20.74 1.91 -12.67
N CYS A 148 20.12 1.78 -11.50
CA CYS A 148 20.24 2.77 -10.42
C CYS A 148 20.29 2.12 -9.03
N SER A 149 20.89 2.83 -8.07
CA SER A 149 20.88 2.44 -6.66
C SER A 149 19.50 2.69 -6.01
N PRO A 150 19.18 1.99 -4.89
CA PRO A 150 17.97 2.28 -4.11
C PRO A 150 17.84 3.74 -3.68
N GLU A 151 18.94 4.39 -3.31
CA GLU A 151 18.97 5.80 -2.95
C GLU A 151 18.63 6.72 -4.13
N GLN A 152 19.13 6.41 -5.33
CA GLN A 152 18.80 7.14 -6.55
C GLN A 152 17.31 6.97 -6.89
N MET A 153 16.78 5.75 -6.83
CA MET A 153 15.36 5.49 -7.07
C MET A 153 14.47 6.25 -6.09
N ILE A 154 14.74 6.18 -4.78
CA ILE A 154 14.00 6.96 -3.77
C ILE A 154 14.11 8.46 -4.04
N ALA A 155 15.29 8.95 -4.45
CA ALA A 155 15.46 10.36 -4.79
C ALA A 155 14.62 10.81 -6.00
N LEU A 156 14.40 9.94 -7.00
CA LEU A 156 13.49 10.21 -8.11
C LEU A 156 12.03 10.18 -7.65
N ILE A 157 11.64 9.15 -6.89
CA ILE A 157 10.28 8.98 -6.35
C ILE A 157 9.86 10.19 -5.52
N LYS A 158 10.73 10.71 -4.65
CA LYS A 158 10.45 11.89 -3.81
C LYS A 158 10.24 13.19 -4.60
N LYS A 159 10.69 13.24 -5.85
CA LYS A 159 10.41 14.36 -6.77
C LYS A 159 9.08 14.19 -7.52
N GLY A 160 8.38 13.08 -7.30
CA GLY A 160 7.08 12.81 -7.88
C GLY A 160 5.99 13.78 -7.40
N ASN A 161 4.76 13.48 -7.80
CA ASN A 161 3.61 14.30 -7.48
C ASN A 161 3.10 14.01 -6.06
N ILE A 162 2.70 15.07 -5.34
CA ILE A 162 1.90 14.95 -4.11
C ILE A 162 0.44 15.21 -4.50
N PRO A 163 -0.46 14.23 -4.42
CA PRO A 163 -1.87 14.44 -4.75
C PRO A 163 -2.51 15.47 -3.80
N ALA A 164 -3.45 16.28 -4.29
CA ALA A 164 -3.95 17.46 -3.59
C ALA A 164 -4.47 17.23 -2.15
N SER A 165 -5.04 16.05 -1.87
CA SER A 165 -5.56 15.70 -0.54
C SER A 165 -4.52 15.08 0.40
N TYR A 166 -3.27 14.96 -0.04
CA TYR A 166 -2.18 14.33 0.70
C TYR A 166 -1.16 15.36 1.19
N LYS A 167 -0.46 14.99 2.26
CA LYS A 167 0.71 15.71 2.77
C LYS A 167 1.83 14.73 3.01
N GLU A 168 3.05 15.11 2.64
CA GLU A 168 4.24 14.35 3.03
C GLU A 168 4.41 14.43 4.56
N ARG A 169 4.71 13.29 5.17
CA ARG A 169 4.96 13.19 6.60
C ARG A 169 6.35 13.71 6.90
N GLU A 170 6.41 14.63 7.84
CA GLU A 170 7.66 15.16 8.38
C GLU A 170 7.75 14.85 9.87
N GLU A 171 8.96 14.55 10.33
CA GLU A 171 9.28 14.37 11.74
C GLU A 171 10.25 15.47 12.19
N TYR A 172 10.14 15.90 13.44
CA TYR A 172 11.07 16.89 13.98
C TYR A 172 12.43 16.25 14.23
N ASP A 173 13.46 16.73 13.54
CA ASP A 173 14.84 16.35 13.77
C ASP A 173 15.46 17.32 14.77
N ALA A 174 15.68 16.85 15.99
CA ALA A 174 16.26 17.66 17.07
C ALA A 174 17.68 18.15 16.76
N LYS A 175 18.47 17.40 15.97
CA LYS A 175 19.83 17.80 15.58
C LYS A 175 19.80 18.93 14.57
N LYS A 176 18.90 18.83 13.58
CA LYS A 176 18.73 19.85 12.54
C LYS A 176 17.80 21.00 12.95
N ARG A 177 17.17 20.89 14.12
CA ARG A 177 16.19 21.83 14.68
C ARG A 177 15.06 22.18 13.71
N ARG A 178 14.69 21.26 12.82
CA ARG A 178 13.64 21.46 11.82
C ARG A 178 12.91 20.16 11.54
N LYS A 179 11.71 20.29 10.96
CA LYS A 179 11.02 19.15 10.37
C LYS A 179 11.77 18.66 9.15
N VAL A 180 11.94 17.35 9.05
CA VAL A 180 12.57 16.67 7.93
C VAL A 180 11.73 15.49 7.51
N THR A 181 11.78 15.18 6.22
CA THR A 181 11.19 13.97 5.67
C THR A 181 12.17 12.81 5.82
N ASP A 182 11.66 11.59 5.88
CA ASP A 182 12.51 10.41 6.03
C ASP A 182 13.42 10.23 4.81
N LYS A 183 14.69 9.89 5.02
CA LYS A 183 15.68 9.79 3.95
C LYS A 183 15.36 8.65 2.96
N ASN A 184 14.82 7.55 3.47
CA ASN A 184 14.69 6.28 2.76
C ASN A 184 13.22 5.98 2.41
N SER A 185 12.33 6.97 2.55
CA SER A 185 10.92 6.83 2.23
C SER A 185 10.26 8.12 1.79
N PHE A 186 9.14 7.96 1.09
CA PHE A 186 8.23 8.99 0.66
C PHE A 186 6.84 8.65 1.18
N TYR A 187 6.54 9.18 2.36
CA TYR A 187 5.36 8.81 3.14
C TYR A 187 4.30 9.90 3.03
N LEU A 188 3.24 9.65 2.27
CA LEU A 188 2.14 10.58 2.03
C LEU A 188 0.90 10.16 2.82
N THR A 189 0.37 11.08 3.61
CA THR A 189 -0.80 10.84 4.46
C THR A 189 -2.01 11.63 4.00
N ASN A 190 -3.17 11.01 4.07
CA ASN A 190 -4.45 11.70 4.11
C ASN A 190 -5.36 11.08 5.20
N LYS A 191 -6.63 11.49 5.26
CA LYS A 191 -7.59 11.00 6.27
C LYS A 191 -8.03 9.54 6.11
N SER A 192 -7.93 8.95 4.91
CA SER A 192 -8.53 7.64 4.58
C SER A 192 -7.55 6.58 4.09
N SER A 193 -6.35 6.99 3.67
CA SER A 193 -5.29 6.11 3.19
C SER A 193 -3.91 6.76 3.33
N VAL A 194 -2.89 5.90 3.37
CA VAL A 194 -1.48 6.31 3.33
C VAL A 194 -0.85 5.73 2.07
N ILE A 195 -0.04 6.51 1.38
CA ILE A 195 0.81 6.04 0.29
C ILE A 195 2.24 6.09 0.79
N ASN A 196 3.00 5.01 0.63
CA ASN A 196 4.38 4.98 1.05
C ASN A 196 5.25 4.29 -0.01
N PHE A 197 6.31 4.97 -0.42
CA PHE A 197 7.43 4.32 -1.11
C PHE A 197 8.59 4.26 -0.15
N TYR A 198 9.24 3.12 0.01
CA TYR A 198 10.38 3.02 0.91
C TYR A 198 11.36 1.95 0.50
N TRP A 199 12.63 2.22 0.78
CA TRP A 199 13.66 1.21 0.68
C TRP A 199 13.52 0.24 1.85
N LYS A 200 13.31 -1.05 1.55
CA LYS A 200 12.97 -2.07 2.55
C LYS A 200 14.13 -2.37 3.50
N TYR A 201 15.36 -2.38 2.98
CA TYR A 201 16.57 -2.72 3.74
C TYR A 201 16.80 -1.87 5.00
N PRO A 202 16.80 -0.51 4.96
CA PRO A 202 16.96 0.31 6.17
C PRO A 202 15.82 0.20 7.19
N GLN A 203 14.62 -0.23 6.77
CA GLN A 203 13.47 -0.39 7.67
C GLN A 203 13.62 -1.63 8.57
N GLN A 204 14.36 -2.64 8.12
CA GLN A 204 14.62 -3.87 8.86
C GLN A 204 15.81 -3.66 9.82
N LYS A 205 15.59 -2.88 10.88
CA LYS A 205 16.56 -2.65 11.96
C LYS A 205 16.73 -3.89 12.83
N ARG A 206 17.76 -3.95 13.69
CA ARG A 206 18.09 -5.12 14.56
C ARG A 206 16.92 -5.75 15.33
N LYS A 207 15.91 -4.96 15.72
CA LYS A 207 14.72 -5.44 16.45
C LYS A 207 13.60 -5.97 15.54
N HIS A 208 13.72 -5.77 14.22
CA HIS A 208 12.73 -6.17 13.24
C HIS A 208 12.71 -7.71 13.09
N PRO A 209 11.52 -8.34 12.98
CA PRO A 209 11.35 -9.77 12.65
C PRO A 209 12.33 -10.29 11.59
N ASN A 210 12.30 -9.64 10.43
CA ASN A 210 13.10 -10.00 9.26
C ASN A 210 14.56 -9.50 9.28
N TYR A 211 15.15 -9.17 10.43
CA TYR A 211 16.51 -8.61 10.45
C TYR A 211 17.55 -9.60 9.88
N LEU A 212 17.38 -10.90 10.15
CA LEU A 212 18.29 -11.94 9.67
C LEU A 212 18.29 -12.04 8.13
N HIS A 213 17.12 -11.84 7.52
CA HIS A 213 16.92 -11.88 6.06
C HIS A 213 16.98 -10.49 5.42
N ARG A 214 17.61 -9.52 6.09
CA ARG A 214 17.55 -8.14 5.60
C ARG A 214 18.27 -7.94 4.27
N GLU A 215 19.38 -8.66 4.08
CA GLU A 215 20.22 -8.55 2.88
C GLU A 215 19.43 -8.94 1.63
N ASP A 216 18.47 -9.86 1.75
CA ASP A 216 17.55 -10.24 0.68
C ASP A 216 16.68 -9.06 0.20
N SER A 217 16.55 -7.99 1.00
CA SER A 217 15.79 -6.79 0.64
C SER A 217 16.66 -5.61 0.21
N ARG A 218 17.97 -5.83 -0.01
CA ARG A 218 18.96 -4.77 -0.28
C ARG A 218 18.59 -3.90 -1.47
N TYR A 219 17.97 -4.46 -2.51
CA TYR A 219 17.58 -3.74 -3.72
C TYR A 219 16.07 -3.50 -3.83
N VAL A 220 15.30 -3.82 -2.78
CA VAL A 220 13.84 -3.76 -2.81
C VAL A 220 13.32 -2.38 -2.41
N ILE A 221 12.69 -1.69 -3.35
CA ILE A 221 11.81 -0.55 -3.09
C ILE A 221 10.37 -1.06 -2.98
N ARG A 222 9.74 -0.86 -1.82
CA ARG A 222 8.32 -1.18 -1.66
C ARG A 222 7.47 0.06 -1.85
N PHE A 223 6.49 -0.06 -2.73
CA PHE A 223 5.31 0.80 -2.80
C PHE A 223 4.15 0.16 -2.03
N GLU A 224 3.48 0.91 -1.16
CA GLU A 224 2.41 0.41 -0.29
C GLU A 224 1.29 1.45 -0.16
N VAL A 225 0.03 0.99 -0.23
CA VAL A 225 -1.16 1.85 -0.08
C VAL A 225 -2.02 1.35 1.07
N GLN A 226 -1.77 1.82 2.29
CA GLN A 226 -2.62 1.43 3.43
C GLN A 226 -4.03 2.02 3.25
N CYS A 227 -5.01 1.17 2.98
CA CYS A 227 -6.42 1.52 2.83
C CYS A 227 -7.16 1.29 4.15
N GLY A 228 -7.68 2.36 4.77
CA GLY A 228 -8.53 2.25 5.95
C GLY A 228 -10.01 2.01 5.62
N TYR A 229 -10.83 1.83 6.66
CA TYR A 229 -12.26 1.52 6.56
C TYR A 229 -13.03 2.33 5.52
N LEU A 230 -12.93 3.67 5.51
CA LEU A 230 -13.69 4.50 4.55
C LEU A 230 -13.34 4.18 3.08
N LYS A 231 -12.07 3.88 2.82
CA LYS A 231 -11.60 3.52 1.48
C LYS A 231 -12.08 2.13 1.11
N LEU A 232 -11.98 1.18 2.05
CA LEU A 232 -12.43 -0.20 1.85
C LEU A 232 -13.94 -0.30 1.64
N TYR A 233 -14.72 0.43 2.44
CA TYR A 233 -16.17 0.50 2.28
C TYR A 233 -16.58 1.02 0.89
N ALA A 234 -15.88 2.04 0.39
CA ALA A 234 -16.11 2.54 -0.96
C ALA A 234 -15.74 1.50 -2.05
N MET A 235 -14.73 0.65 -1.80
CA MET A 235 -14.31 -0.42 -2.73
C MET A 235 -15.26 -1.62 -2.70
N SER A 236 -15.86 -1.95 -1.55
CA SER A 236 -16.80 -3.07 -1.40
C SER A 236 -18.25 -2.70 -1.75
N LYS A 237 -18.58 -1.41 -1.85
CA LYS A 237 -19.94 -0.94 -2.17
C LYS A 237 -20.40 -1.50 -3.52
N GLY A 238 -21.54 -2.18 -3.52
CA GLY A 238 -22.10 -2.82 -4.72
C GLY A 238 -21.54 -4.22 -5.02
N LYS A 239 -20.40 -4.60 -4.43
CA LYS A 239 -19.72 -5.90 -4.67
C LYS A 239 -19.93 -6.94 -3.57
N LYS A 240 -20.59 -6.58 -2.46
CA LYS A 240 -20.79 -7.50 -1.31
C LYS A 240 -21.48 -8.81 -1.70
N LYS A 241 -22.38 -8.75 -2.69
CA LYS A 241 -23.12 -9.90 -3.20
C LYS A 241 -22.25 -10.91 -3.97
N GLU A 242 -21.02 -10.52 -4.31
CA GLU A 242 -20.03 -11.39 -4.95
C GLU A 242 -19.31 -12.30 -3.93
N SER A 243 -19.46 -12.02 -2.62
CA SER A 243 -18.84 -12.85 -1.58
C SER A 243 -19.45 -14.25 -1.57
N LYS A 244 -18.60 -15.27 -1.40
CA LYS A 244 -19.01 -16.67 -1.24
C LYS A 244 -19.86 -16.89 0.02
N LEU A 245 -19.77 -15.96 0.98
CA LEU A 245 -20.52 -15.98 2.24
C LEU A 245 -21.84 -15.20 2.16
N TYR A 246 -22.10 -14.52 1.06
CA TYR A 246 -23.36 -13.83 0.87
C TYR A 246 -24.48 -14.84 0.63
N LYS A 247 -25.43 -14.92 1.57
CA LYS A 247 -26.66 -15.69 1.36
C LYS A 247 -27.71 -14.75 0.75
N ARG A 248 -28.38 -15.20 -0.33
CA ARG A 248 -29.48 -14.42 -0.92
C ARG A 248 -30.67 -14.44 0.03
N ASP A 249 -31.09 -13.26 0.47
CA ASP A 249 -32.29 -13.04 1.28
C ASP A 249 -33.58 -13.07 0.42
N GLU A 250 -33.66 -13.97 -0.58
CA GLU A 250 -34.86 -14.10 -1.40
C GLU A 250 -35.99 -14.73 -0.56
N GLY A 251 -36.88 -13.89 -0.02
CA GLY A 251 -38.10 -14.31 0.68
C GLY A 251 -38.11 -14.17 2.20
N ILE A 252 -37.07 -13.60 2.81
CA ILE A 252 -36.98 -13.39 4.27
C ILE A 252 -37.31 -11.94 4.61
N SER A 253 -38.16 -11.69 5.62
CA SER A 253 -38.45 -10.33 6.09
C SER A 253 -37.21 -9.70 6.76
N MET A 254 -37.14 -8.37 6.80
CA MET A 254 -36.05 -7.67 7.51
C MET A 254 -35.93 -8.09 8.98
N ASP A 255 -37.07 -8.32 9.66
CA ASP A 255 -37.08 -8.74 11.07
C ASP A 255 -36.51 -10.14 11.26
N GLU A 256 -36.83 -11.07 10.36
CA GLU A 256 -36.28 -12.42 10.39
C GLU A 256 -34.79 -12.40 10.05
N LEU A 257 -34.36 -11.56 9.11
CA LEU A 257 -32.94 -11.35 8.83
C LEU A 257 -32.19 -10.80 10.05
N PHE A 258 -32.75 -9.79 10.74
CA PHE A 258 -32.15 -9.25 11.96
C PHE A 258 -32.04 -10.30 13.06
N LYS A 259 -33.09 -11.10 13.28
CA LYS A 259 -33.07 -12.20 14.27
C LYS A 259 -31.99 -13.23 13.94
N ARG A 260 -31.83 -13.61 12.68
CA ARG A 260 -30.78 -14.56 12.25
C ARG A 260 -29.38 -13.99 12.38
N ILE A 261 -29.21 -12.69 12.16
CA ILE A 261 -27.93 -12.00 12.42
C ILE A 261 -27.64 -11.96 13.92
N GLU A 262 -28.62 -11.62 14.76
CA GLU A 262 -28.46 -11.62 16.22
C GLU A 262 -28.21 -13.01 16.80
N ALA A 263 -28.85 -14.03 16.23
CA ALA A 263 -28.63 -15.43 16.56
C ALA A 263 -27.33 -16.01 15.97
N ASN A 264 -26.52 -15.19 15.28
CA ASN A 264 -25.27 -15.61 14.63
C ASN A 264 -25.45 -16.72 13.56
N GLU A 265 -26.65 -16.87 13.01
CA GLU A 265 -26.97 -17.85 11.96
C GLU A 265 -26.57 -17.34 10.56
N ILE A 266 -26.49 -16.02 10.40
CA ILE A 266 -26.08 -15.34 9.17
C ILE A 266 -25.06 -14.25 9.50
N TYR A 267 -23.89 -14.34 8.88
CA TYR A 267 -22.88 -13.29 8.93
C TYR A 267 -22.75 -12.64 7.56
N HIS A 268 -23.05 -11.35 7.48
CA HIS A 268 -22.84 -10.54 6.28
C HIS A 268 -21.75 -9.50 6.54
N PRO A 269 -20.47 -9.82 6.27
CA PRO A 269 -19.38 -8.87 6.42
C PRO A 269 -19.68 -7.58 5.65
N SER A 270 -19.55 -6.45 6.34
CA SER A 270 -19.74 -5.14 5.72
C SER A 270 -18.70 -4.87 4.62
N ILE A 271 -17.52 -5.48 4.75
CA ILE A 271 -16.40 -5.43 3.81
C ILE A 271 -15.83 -6.86 3.72
N PRO A 272 -16.37 -7.71 2.84
CA PRO A 272 -15.95 -9.12 2.72
C PRO A 272 -14.51 -9.22 2.21
N MET A 273 -13.70 -10.05 2.86
CA MET A 273 -12.28 -10.21 2.52
C MET A 273 -12.09 -10.91 1.17
N ASP A 274 -12.89 -11.94 0.91
CA ASP A 274 -12.89 -12.72 -0.33
C ASP A 274 -13.29 -11.90 -1.57
N VAL A 275 -13.91 -10.73 -1.36
CA VAL A 275 -14.18 -9.76 -2.43
C VAL A 275 -13.03 -8.77 -2.57
N VAL A 276 -12.57 -8.16 -1.46
CA VAL A 276 -11.61 -7.04 -1.51
C VAL A 276 -10.17 -7.48 -1.75
N LEU A 277 -9.79 -8.69 -1.31
CA LEU A 277 -8.42 -9.22 -1.43
C LEU A 277 -8.15 -9.94 -2.75
N THR A 278 -8.98 -9.70 -3.77
CA THR A 278 -8.80 -10.25 -5.13
C THR A 278 -7.68 -9.52 -5.87
N ASP A 279 -6.89 -10.25 -6.66
CA ASP A 279 -5.73 -9.70 -7.39
C ASP A 279 -6.18 -8.48 -8.24
N ARG A 280 -7.33 -8.58 -8.93
CA ARG A 280 -7.93 -7.49 -9.71
C ARG A 280 -8.10 -6.19 -8.92
N ILE A 281 -8.74 -6.24 -7.73
CA ILE A 281 -9.02 -5.03 -6.95
C ILE A 281 -7.74 -4.44 -6.38
N LEU A 282 -6.80 -5.29 -5.96
CA LEU A 282 -5.53 -4.85 -5.39
C LEU A 282 -4.63 -4.21 -6.45
N GLU A 283 -4.56 -4.78 -7.65
CA GLU A 283 -3.86 -4.23 -8.80
C GLU A 283 -4.43 -2.86 -9.21
N GLU A 284 -5.75 -2.72 -9.30
CA GLU A 284 -6.42 -1.43 -9.58
C GLU A 284 -6.02 -0.35 -8.57
N VAL A 285 -5.92 -0.71 -7.28
CA VAL A 285 -5.47 0.20 -6.23
C VAL A 285 -4.00 0.56 -6.44
N VAL A 286 -3.14 -0.43 -6.65
CA VAL A 286 -1.70 -0.22 -6.86
C VAL A 286 -1.46 0.71 -8.05
N GLN A 287 -1.98 0.38 -9.23
CA GLN A 287 -1.81 1.20 -10.45
C GLN A 287 -2.31 2.63 -10.24
N LYS A 288 -3.53 2.78 -9.71
CA LYS A 288 -4.16 4.10 -9.51
C LYS A 288 -3.33 5.01 -8.61
N TYR A 289 -2.80 4.48 -7.51
CA TYR A 289 -2.04 5.29 -6.57
C TYR A 289 -0.59 5.46 -6.98
N PHE A 290 -0.01 4.49 -7.68
CA PHE A 290 1.32 4.59 -8.27
C PHE A 290 1.36 5.74 -9.29
N TYR A 291 0.49 5.73 -10.30
CA TYR A 291 0.46 6.77 -11.33
C TYR A 291 0.04 8.16 -10.82
N LYS A 292 -0.66 8.22 -9.69
CA LYS A 292 -0.94 9.50 -9.01
C LYS A 292 0.32 10.18 -8.47
N VAL A 293 1.35 9.42 -8.14
CA VAL A 293 2.60 9.90 -7.57
C VAL A 293 3.70 9.90 -8.64
N ILE A 294 3.98 8.75 -9.24
CA ILE A 294 5.12 8.51 -10.12
C ILE A 294 4.88 8.97 -11.55
N ARG A 295 3.63 8.98 -12.04
CA ARG A 295 3.26 9.16 -13.46
C ARG A 295 3.58 7.91 -14.31
N LYS A 296 3.16 7.90 -15.58
CA LYS A 296 3.24 6.71 -16.46
C LYS A 296 4.61 6.53 -17.12
N GLY A 297 5.29 7.63 -17.41
CA GLY A 297 6.49 7.58 -18.23
C GLY A 297 7.76 7.11 -17.51
N ASP A 298 8.77 6.88 -18.34
CA ASP A 298 10.13 6.49 -17.99
C ASP A 298 10.96 7.68 -17.54
N TYR A 299 11.90 7.44 -16.63
CA TYR A 299 12.84 8.46 -16.22
C TYR A 299 13.92 8.60 -17.30
N LEU A 300 14.10 9.82 -17.79
CA LEU A 300 15.05 10.18 -18.84
C LEU A 300 15.91 11.36 -18.38
N THR A 301 17.07 11.59 -18.99
CA THR A 301 17.74 12.88 -18.81
C THR A 301 16.88 14.01 -19.39
N LEU A 302 17.13 15.25 -18.97
CA LEU A 302 16.37 16.38 -19.51
C LEU A 302 16.56 16.54 -21.03
N ASP A 303 17.75 16.23 -21.54
CA ASP A 303 18.05 16.39 -22.97
C ASP A 303 17.30 15.32 -23.77
N ASP A 304 17.44 14.05 -23.39
CA ASP A 304 16.72 12.95 -24.05
C ASP A 304 15.19 13.16 -23.99
N ALA A 305 14.66 13.62 -22.85
CA ALA A 305 13.24 13.93 -22.72
C ALA A 305 12.77 15.05 -23.66
N ARG A 306 13.60 16.07 -23.90
CA ARG A 306 13.29 17.15 -24.87
C ARG A 306 13.36 16.63 -26.30
N ASP A 307 14.37 15.85 -26.62
CA ASP A 307 14.54 15.26 -27.95
C ASP A 307 13.36 14.36 -28.30
N ILE A 308 12.89 13.56 -27.34
CA ILE A 308 11.66 12.77 -27.47
C ILE A 308 10.46 13.69 -27.73
N VAL A 309 10.23 14.74 -26.94
CA VAL A 309 9.10 15.67 -27.18
C VAL A 309 9.13 16.27 -28.60
N LEU A 310 10.30 16.73 -29.05
CA LEU A 310 10.46 17.40 -30.35
C LEU A 310 10.33 16.44 -31.55
N SER A 311 10.70 15.17 -31.35
CA SER A 311 10.62 14.14 -32.39
C SER A 311 9.18 13.72 -32.74
N TYR A 312 8.20 14.02 -31.89
CA TYR A 312 6.78 13.79 -32.19
C TYR A 312 6.19 14.82 -33.16
N HIS A 313 6.89 15.93 -33.41
CA HIS A 313 6.43 17.02 -34.27
C HIS A 313 5.02 17.50 -33.91
N PHE A 314 4.77 17.68 -32.60
CA PHE A 314 3.51 18.26 -32.17
C PHE A 314 3.43 19.72 -32.61
N ARG A 315 2.26 20.35 -32.46
CA ARG A 315 2.20 21.80 -32.62
C ARG A 315 3.20 22.46 -31.67
N ARG A 316 3.90 23.49 -32.15
CA ARG A 316 4.95 24.22 -31.41
C ARG A 316 4.50 24.62 -30.00
N ASP A 317 3.27 25.11 -29.84
CA ASP A 317 2.72 25.50 -28.53
C ASP A 317 2.57 24.32 -27.55
N LYS A 318 2.29 23.10 -28.05
CA LYS A 318 2.27 21.88 -27.23
C LYS A 318 3.69 21.48 -26.82
N GLU A 319 4.65 21.50 -27.75
CA GLU A 319 6.05 21.14 -27.48
C GLU A 319 6.67 22.10 -26.45
N GLU A 320 6.56 23.41 -26.67
CA GLU A 320 7.07 24.44 -25.75
C GLU A 320 6.51 24.28 -24.35
N ARG A 321 5.19 24.00 -24.21
CA ARG A 321 4.53 23.79 -22.92
C ARG A 321 4.97 22.51 -22.23
N MET A 322 5.28 21.44 -22.97
CA MET A 322 5.80 20.18 -22.42
C MET A 322 7.25 20.34 -21.95
N ILE A 323 8.09 21.00 -22.77
CA ILE A 323 9.48 21.33 -22.42
C ILE A 323 9.54 22.24 -21.19
N TYR A 324 8.70 23.28 -21.15
CA TYR A 324 8.56 24.15 -19.99
C TYR A 324 8.22 23.37 -18.71
N ALA A 325 7.34 22.37 -18.81
CA ALA A 325 7.01 21.53 -17.65
C ALA A 325 8.20 20.69 -17.17
N LEU A 326 8.97 20.10 -18.09
CA LEU A 326 10.21 19.35 -17.78
C LEU A 326 11.25 20.24 -17.08
N GLU A 327 11.45 21.45 -17.60
CA GLU A 327 12.37 22.45 -17.03
C GLU A 327 11.93 22.89 -15.64
N SER A 328 10.64 23.25 -15.50
CA SER A 328 10.06 23.65 -14.21
C SER A 328 10.19 22.57 -13.15
N VAL A 329 9.97 21.29 -13.50
CA VAL A 329 10.13 20.18 -12.55
C VAL A 329 11.59 20.02 -12.12
N LYS A 330 12.55 20.21 -13.02
CA LYS A 330 13.98 20.19 -12.67
C LYS A 330 14.35 21.37 -11.76
N GLU A 331 13.96 22.58 -12.15
CA GLU A 331 14.25 23.83 -11.44
C GLU A 331 13.71 23.80 -10.02
N TYR A 332 12.43 23.43 -9.86
CA TYR A 332 11.75 23.38 -8.56
C TYR A 332 11.86 22.03 -7.87
N HIS A 333 12.81 21.19 -8.29
CA HIS A 333 13.19 19.93 -7.67
C HIS A 333 12.03 18.93 -7.45
N GLY A 334 11.08 18.90 -8.38
CA GLY A 334 9.98 17.93 -8.38
C GLY A 334 8.65 18.51 -8.84
N ILE A 335 7.70 17.61 -9.12
CA ILE A 335 6.37 17.97 -9.60
C ILE A 335 5.61 18.80 -8.56
N ALA A 336 5.68 18.40 -7.28
CA ALA A 336 5.04 19.14 -6.20
C ALA A 336 5.64 20.54 -6.01
N GLY A 337 6.97 20.65 -6.14
CA GLY A 337 7.69 21.92 -6.09
C GLY A 337 7.24 22.87 -7.20
N ALA A 338 7.25 22.40 -8.46
CA ALA A 338 6.79 23.17 -9.61
C ALA A 338 5.33 23.63 -9.45
N LYS A 339 4.42 22.72 -9.06
CA LYS A 339 3.01 23.06 -8.82
C LYS A 339 2.81 24.16 -7.77
N SER A 340 3.66 24.20 -6.75
CA SER A 340 3.57 25.21 -5.68
C SER A 340 3.91 26.64 -6.14
N LYS A 341 4.53 26.78 -7.32
CA LYS A 341 4.94 28.06 -7.91
C LYS A 341 3.99 28.57 -8.98
N LEU A 342 3.04 27.74 -9.41
CA LEU A 342 2.15 28.04 -10.52
C LEU A 342 0.72 28.26 -10.02
N TYR A 343 -0.01 29.18 -10.66
CA TYR A 343 -1.38 29.52 -10.31
C TYR A 343 -2.23 29.71 -11.57
N GLY A 344 -3.55 29.63 -11.43
CA GLY A 344 -4.48 29.96 -12.52
C GLY A 344 -4.21 29.20 -13.83
N PRO A 345 -4.18 29.89 -14.99
CA PRO A 345 -3.90 29.29 -16.29
C PRO A 345 -2.60 28.50 -16.36
N ASP A 346 -1.49 29.02 -15.81
CA ASP A 346 -0.18 28.35 -15.86
C ASP A 346 -0.19 26.99 -15.16
N LEU A 347 -0.91 26.89 -14.04
CA LEU A 347 -1.09 25.62 -13.33
C LEU A 347 -1.93 24.63 -14.14
N ASN A 348 -2.92 25.11 -14.90
CA ASN A 348 -3.74 24.26 -15.76
C ASN A 348 -2.93 23.75 -16.95
N ASP A 349 -2.14 24.61 -17.58
CA ASP A 349 -1.24 24.25 -18.68
C ASP A 349 -0.16 23.28 -18.24
N PHE A 350 0.44 23.51 -17.06
CA PHE A 350 1.37 22.55 -16.47
C PHE A 350 0.72 21.18 -16.22
N LYS A 351 -0.48 21.14 -15.62
CA LYS A 351 -1.22 19.88 -15.41
C LYS A 351 -1.55 19.18 -16.73
N ARG A 352 -1.86 19.93 -17.78
CA ARG A 352 -2.08 19.40 -19.12
C ARG A 352 -0.78 18.81 -19.67
N SER A 353 0.36 19.49 -19.50
CA SER A 353 1.66 19.00 -19.96
C SER A 353 2.05 17.70 -19.28
N LEU A 354 1.76 17.55 -17.98
CA LEU A 354 1.99 16.28 -17.31
C LEU A 354 1.21 15.14 -17.98
N LYS A 355 -0.02 15.37 -18.47
CA LYS A 355 -0.81 14.35 -19.18
C LYS A 355 -0.25 14.08 -20.56
N ASP A 356 0.09 15.13 -21.32
CA ASP A 356 0.70 14.96 -22.63
C ASP A 356 2.04 14.20 -22.55
N LEU A 357 2.79 14.36 -21.45
CA LEU A 357 4.02 13.59 -21.19
C LEU A 357 3.73 12.12 -20.86
N ASP A 358 2.65 11.84 -20.11
CA ASP A 358 2.20 10.45 -19.88
C ASP A 358 1.86 9.76 -21.21
N ASP A 359 1.24 10.48 -22.14
CA ASP A 359 0.78 9.98 -23.45
C ASP A 359 1.91 9.53 -24.37
N ILE A 360 3.13 10.01 -24.12
CA ILE A 360 4.37 9.63 -24.83
C ILE A 360 5.37 8.92 -23.92
N LEU A 361 4.91 8.43 -22.76
CA LEU A 361 5.71 7.70 -21.77
C LEU A 361 6.99 8.42 -21.30
N VAL A 362 6.98 9.75 -21.23
CA VAL A 362 8.08 10.53 -20.63
C VAL A 362 7.73 10.92 -19.19
N ASN A 363 8.58 10.55 -18.22
CA ASN A 363 8.40 11.03 -16.86
C ASN A 363 8.83 12.50 -16.76
N PRO A 364 8.00 13.39 -16.18
CA PRO A 364 8.38 14.79 -15.98
C PRO A 364 9.57 14.95 -15.01
N VAL A 365 9.81 13.97 -14.13
CA VAL A 365 11.00 13.95 -13.27
C VAL A 365 12.17 13.40 -14.08
N THR A 366 13.21 14.22 -14.26
CA THR A 366 14.36 13.86 -15.07
C THR A 366 15.55 13.38 -14.24
N ILE A 367 16.37 12.52 -14.85
CA ILE A 367 17.60 11.96 -14.28
C ILE A 367 18.69 13.04 -14.24
N PRO A 368 19.36 13.26 -13.08
CA PRO A 368 20.51 14.16 -13.02
C PRO A 368 21.67 13.67 -13.89
N ARG A 369 22.19 14.52 -14.79
CA ARG A 369 23.34 14.19 -15.67
C ARG A 369 24.52 13.55 -14.95
N ARG A 370 24.84 14.01 -13.73
CA ARG A 370 25.93 13.49 -12.89
C ARG A 370 25.80 12.01 -12.50
N TRP A 371 24.63 11.40 -12.68
CA TRP A 371 24.45 9.98 -12.42
C TRP A 371 25.01 9.10 -13.54
N ASN A 372 25.29 9.67 -14.71
CA ASN A 372 25.74 8.92 -15.89
C ASN A 372 24.79 7.77 -16.26
N ILE A 373 23.48 8.00 -16.09
CA ILE A 373 22.39 7.09 -16.46
C ILE A 373 21.50 7.88 -17.42
N LYS A 374 21.26 7.35 -18.61
CA LYS A 374 20.39 7.98 -19.62
C LYS A 374 18.91 7.71 -19.37
N HIS A 375 18.59 6.47 -19.01
CA HIS A 375 17.23 5.95 -18.95
C HIS A 375 17.06 4.99 -17.76
N ILE A 376 15.91 5.09 -17.10
CA ILE A 376 15.42 4.11 -16.12
C ILE A 376 13.93 3.91 -16.41
N SER A 377 13.53 2.68 -16.73
CA SER A 377 12.14 2.33 -16.99
C SER A 377 11.23 2.70 -15.82
N ASN A 378 9.95 2.94 -16.11
CA ASN A 378 8.94 3.11 -15.08
C ASN A 378 8.85 1.83 -14.22
N PRO A 379 8.97 1.90 -12.89
CA PRO A 379 9.03 0.69 -12.06
C PRO A 379 7.79 -0.21 -12.13
N LEU A 380 6.61 0.37 -12.40
CA LEU A 380 5.38 -0.41 -12.56
C LEU A 380 5.29 -1.05 -13.95
N SER A 381 5.76 -0.37 -15.00
CA SER A 381 5.87 -0.97 -16.34
C SER A 381 6.86 -2.14 -16.31
N ALA A 382 8.06 -1.91 -15.78
CA ALA A 382 9.11 -2.94 -15.67
C ALA A 382 8.62 -4.17 -14.88
N TYR A 383 7.82 -3.97 -13.83
CA TYR A 383 7.17 -5.07 -13.10
C TYR A 383 6.29 -5.91 -14.04
N TYR A 384 5.39 -5.27 -14.79
CA TYR A 384 4.53 -6.00 -15.70
C TYR A 384 5.34 -6.72 -16.78
N ASP A 385 6.36 -6.05 -17.33
CA ASP A 385 7.22 -6.60 -18.39
C ASP A 385 7.97 -7.85 -17.93
N SER A 386 8.28 -7.92 -16.63
CA SER A 386 8.95 -9.08 -16.04
C SER A 386 8.05 -10.30 -15.81
N ILE A 387 6.73 -10.11 -15.76
CA ILE A 387 5.77 -11.18 -15.39
C ILE A 387 4.99 -11.69 -16.60
N TYR A 388 4.71 -10.80 -17.55
CA TYR A 388 3.89 -11.13 -18.71
C TYR A 388 4.78 -11.18 -19.95
N ALA A 389 4.90 -12.38 -20.53
CA ALA A 389 5.59 -12.58 -21.81
C ALA A 389 4.95 -11.76 -22.95
N GLU A 390 3.62 -11.60 -22.90
CA GLU A 390 2.84 -10.74 -23.78
C GLU A 390 1.86 -9.92 -22.93
N GLN A 391 1.96 -8.60 -22.98
CA GLN A 391 1.01 -7.71 -22.34
C GLN A 391 0.07 -7.07 -23.35
N LEU A 392 -1.20 -7.01 -22.97
CA LEU A 392 -2.15 -6.13 -23.61
C LEU A 392 -1.93 -4.70 -23.08
N ILE A 393 -1.06 -3.96 -23.76
CA ILE A 393 -0.90 -2.53 -23.54
C ILE A 393 -1.72 -1.74 -24.57
N PRO A 394 -2.22 -0.53 -24.23
CA PRO A 394 -2.82 0.35 -25.22
C PRO A 394 -1.87 0.58 -26.40
N GLY A 395 -2.38 0.51 -27.63
CA GLY A 395 -1.54 0.65 -28.84
C GLY A 395 -0.74 1.95 -28.86
N GLN A 396 -1.28 3.03 -28.29
CA GLN A 396 -0.55 4.30 -28.12
C GLN A 396 0.69 4.15 -27.21
N GLU A 397 0.58 3.43 -26.09
CA GLU A 397 1.69 3.20 -25.17
C GLU A 397 2.76 2.30 -25.81
N TYR A 398 2.34 1.28 -26.59
CA TYR A 398 3.26 0.46 -27.38
C TYR A 398 4.11 1.31 -28.34
N TRP A 399 3.46 2.14 -29.17
CA TRP A 399 4.19 2.98 -30.12
C TRP A 399 5.06 4.02 -29.42
N ALA A 400 4.63 4.56 -28.27
CA ALA A 400 5.45 5.47 -27.48
C ALA A 400 6.72 4.81 -26.93
N GLY A 401 6.64 3.58 -26.41
CA GLY A 401 7.80 2.84 -25.96
C GLY A 401 8.80 2.57 -27.08
N ARG A 402 8.30 2.10 -28.24
CA ARG A 402 9.13 1.88 -29.44
C ARG A 402 9.86 3.15 -29.89
N HIS A 403 9.17 4.28 -29.83
CA HIS A 403 9.73 5.58 -30.21
C HIS A 403 10.83 6.03 -29.25
N ILE A 404 10.67 5.79 -27.95
CA ILE A 404 11.73 6.03 -26.94
C ILE A 404 12.98 5.18 -27.25
N ASP A 405 12.81 3.89 -27.51
CA ASP A 405 13.92 2.97 -27.83
C ASP A 405 14.71 3.41 -29.08
N GLU A 406 14.00 3.89 -30.11
CA GLU A 406 14.61 4.40 -31.35
C GLU A 406 15.45 5.67 -31.14
N ILE A 407 15.10 6.49 -30.16
CA ILE A 407 15.85 7.70 -29.82
C ILE A 407 17.04 7.37 -28.93
N LEU A 408 16.86 6.49 -27.94
CA LEU A 408 17.92 6.10 -27.01
C LEU A 408 19.02 5.23 -27.65
N SER A 409 18.72 4.59 -28.78
CA SER A 409 19.68 3.78 -29.55
C SER A 409 20.59 4.59 -30.49
N LYS A 410 20.34 5.90 -30.63
CA LYS A 410 21.20 6.85 -31.34
C LYS A 410 22.23 7.46 -30.38
#